data_AF-F8AL32-F1
#
_entry.id   AF-F8AL32-F1
#
_cell.length_a   1.000
_cell.length_b   1.000
_cell.length_c   1.000
_cell.angle_alpha   90.00
_cell.angle_beta   90.00
_cell.angle_gamma   90.00
#
_symmetry.space_group_name_H-M   'P 1'
#
loop_
_entity.id
_entity.type
_entity.pdbx_description
1 polymer ?
#
loop_
_entity_poly.entity_id
_entity_poly.type
_entity_poly.pdbx_seq_one_letter_code
_entity_poly.pdbx_strand_id
1 'polypeptide(L)'
;MVKEMELEKKLENTSLPLSLKKGLIDKITKENITDENVINDIIAETVKAYERTLVEPNEAVGVVAAQSIGEPGTQMSLPYEEEIIIKDGELIKPIKIGALVDECIEKYGYININDSEVCDLPINLYVPSLDQDEKIHWKRIISCIRHENPKKLIKIKTKSGRSITATPYHSFVIRENNKVVPVKGSDLKTGDRIPTVKHIPANCIDAISIGEYVANCGRYAIDENNNTIAPKINGKPIINNIDLDYDFGYFIGIYLAEGHSTKYFVSISNVDEKVLEKIRKFAEKLNLSYNEYDNNSGFAKSHDIRINSSVLAEFMNKFGAHSKEKKVADFVYCAKKEFVKGVVRGYFDGDGNLNPERKVIRTYSSSKRLIDDMALLLSRFNIFSVKTIMKGQYGLIIPHRYAKAYYNEIGFTVPKKAEKLKELVESLNDENTYDSIDMIPSIGDAFQVLSDKVGYPSVYAKKFTNKQKIGRGALQKHITKMEEIAKEKTST
;
A
#
# COMPACT_ATOMS: atom_id res chain seq x y z
N MET A 1 45.96 21.14 19.03
CA MET A 1 46.47 20.99 17.65
C MET A 1 46.47 19.55 17.14
N VAL A 2 47.42 18.64 17.47
CA VAL A 2 47.43 17.28 16.88
C VAL A 2 46.17 16.47 17.21
N LYS A 3 45.70 16.54 18.47
CA LYS A 3 44.53 15.81 18.97
C LYS A 3 43.18 16.36 18.47
N GLU A 4 43.10 17.67 18.23
CA GLU A 4 41.91 18.30 17.64
C GLU A 4 41.75 17.90 16.17
N MET A 5 42.85 17.89 15.40
CA MET A 5 42.84 17.42 14.02
C MET A 5 42.38 15.96 13.90
N GLU A 6 42.77 15.08 14.83
CA GLU A 6 42.30 13.69 14.87
C GLU A 6 40.79 13.58 15.16
N LEU A 7 40.28 14.38 16.11
CA LEU A 7 38.85 14.44 16.43
C LEU A 7 38.01 15.01 15.28
N GLU A 8 38.50 16.08 14.62
CA GLU A 8 37.86 16.64 13.42
C GLU A 8 37.72 15.60 12.32
N LYS A 9 38.78 14.83 12.07
CA LYS A 9 38.78 13.76 11.07
C LYS A 9 37.80 12.64 11.41
N LYS A 10 37.69 12.26 12.69
CA LYS A 10 36.69 11.27 13.14
C LYS A 10 35.25 11.78 12.96
N LEU A 11 35.03 13.08 13.14
CA LEU A 11 33.70 13.69 13.04
C LEU A 11 33.31 14.08 11.61
N GLU A 12 34.24 14.19 10.68
CA GLU A 12 34.02 14.66 9.30
C GLU A 12 32.87 13.91 8.60
N ASN A 13 32.88 12.58 8.69
CA ASN A 13 31.90 11.69 8.05
C ASN A 13 30.60 11.47 8.86
N THR A 14 30.45 12.13 10.01
CA THR A 14 29.22 12.00 10.81
C THR A 14 28.12 12.95 10.31
N SER A 15 26.86 12.56 10.55
CA SER A 15 25.64 13.32 10.23
C SER A 15 25.44 14.59 11.08
N LEU A 16 26.33 14.86 12.04
CA LEU A 16 26.24 15.99 12.96
C LEU A 16 26.43 17.35 12.24
N PRO A 17 25.71 18.40 12.64
CA PRO A 17 25.93 19.76 12.15
C PRO A 17 27.25 20.31 12.69
N LEU A 18 27.85 21.25 11.96
CA LEU A 18 29.16 21.84 12.29
C LEU A 18 29.23 22.42 13.71
N SER A 19 28.13 22.98 14.22
CA SER A 19 28.04 23.51 15.58
C SER A 19 28.20 22.42 16.64
N LEU A 20 27.56 21.26 16.46
CA LEU A 20 27.69 20.12 17.37
C LEU A 20 29.06 19.46 17.25
N LYS A 21 29.62 19.34 16.04
CA LYS A 21 30.99 18.83 15.83
C LYS A 21 32.00 19.65 16.64
N LYS A 22 31.96 20.98 16.51
CA LYS A 22 32.82 21.89 17.28
C LYS A 22 32.60 21.77 18.79
N GLY A 23 31.34 21.81 19.24
CA GLY A 23 31.02 21.69 20.66
C GLY A 23 31.45 20.37 21.29
N LEU A 24 31.46 19.27 20.52
CA LEU A 24 31.94 17.97 20.98
C LEU A 24 33.47 17.96 21.14
N ILE A 25 34.21 18.50 20.16
CA ILE A 25 35.67 18.65 20.23
C ILE A 25 36.06 19.48 21.44
N ASP A 26 35.40 20.62 21.65
CA ASP A 26 35.65 21.52 22.77
C ASP A 26 35.45 20.81 24.11
N LYS A 27 34.35 20.06 24.26
CA LYS A 27 34.06 19.30 25.50
C LYS A 27 35.05 18.18 25.76
N ILE A 28 35.36 17.36 24.75
CA ILE A 28 36.31 16.24 24.89
C ILE A 28 37.70 16.76 25.28
N THR A 29 38.11 17.87 24.67
CA THR A 29 39.41 18.52 24.95
C THR A 29 39.42 19.14 26.35
N LYS A 30 38.35 19.83 26.75
CA LYS A 30 38.24 20.50 28.05
C LYS A 30 38.20 19.51 29.22
N GLU A 31 37.52 18.38 29.06
CA GLU A 31 37.42 17.33 30.09
C GLU A 31 38.63 16.38 30.09
N ASN A 32 39.66 16.65 29.28
CA ASN A 32 40.88 15.84 29.16
C ASN A 32 40.61 14.34 28.89
N ILE A 33 39.56 14.03 28.12
CA ILE A 33 39.25 12.64 27.78
C ILE A 33 40.29 12.14 26.78
N THR A 34 40.97 11.05 27.13
CA THR A 34 42.10 10.52 26.34
C THR A 34 41.89 9.10 25.86
N ASP A 35 40.97 8.35 26.47
CA ASP A 35 40.65 6.99 26.07
C ASP A 35 39.90 6.99 24.73
N GLU A 36 40.47 6.30 23.76
CA GLU A 36 39.94 6.27 22.39
C GLU A 36 38.61 5.51 22.28
N ASN A 37 38.39 4.47 23.09
CA ASN A 37 37.13 3.74 23.12
C ASN A 37 36.02 4.65 23.67
N VAL A 38 36.31 5.37 24.75
CA VAL A 38 35.37 6.33 25.36
C VAL A 38 35.04 7.45 24.39
N ILE A 39 36.03 7.98 23.65
CA ILE A 39 35.79 8.99 22.61
C ILE A 39 34.86 8.45 21.51
N ASN A 40 35.12 7.24 21.02
CA ASN A 40 34.29 6.63 19.99
C ASN A 40 32.85 6.40 20.49
N ASP A 41 32.69 5.95 21.73
CA ASP A 41 31.38 5.76 22.36
C ASP A 41 30.62 7.09 22.52
N ILE A 42 31.31 8.15 22.95
CA ILE A 42 30.72 9.49 23.05
C ILE A 42 30.25 9.99 21.68
N ILE A 43 31.08 9.84 20.64
CA ILE A 43 30.72 10.24 19.28
C ILE A 43 29.51 9.43 18.80
N ALA A 44 29.54 8.10 18.97
CA ALA A 44 28.46 7.21 18.53
C ALA A 44 27.14 7.54 19.24
N GLU A 45 27.13 7.71 20.56
CA GLU A 45 25.93 8.10 21.30
C GLU A 45 25.47 9.52 20.98
N THR A 46 26.38 10.46 20.68
CA THR A 46 26.01 11.81 20.23
C THR A 46 25.33 11.79 18.86
N VAL A 47 25.89 11.05 17.90
CA VAL A 47 25.29 10.85 16.56
C VAL A 47 23.91 10.24 16.71
N LYS A 48 23.80 9.16 17.47
CA LYS A 48 22.54 8.46 17.75
C LYS A 48 21.51 9.36 18.42
N ALA A 49 21.93 10.17 19.41
CA ALA A 49 21.05 11.14 20.06
C ALA A 49 20.59 12.23 19.09
N TYR A 50 21.49 12.77 18.27
CA TYR A 50 21.15 13.77 17.26
C TYR A 50 20.15 13.22 16.24
N GLU A 51 20.43 12.05 15.66
CA GLU A 51 19.57 11.39 14.68
C GLU A 51 18.19 11.03 15.22
N ARG A 52 18.08 10.73 16.53
CA ARG A 52 16.80 10.52 17.22
C ARG A 52 15.99 11.82 17.38
N THR A 53 16.66 12.97 17.46
CA THR A 53 16.01 14.28 17.62
C THR A 53 15.69 14.98 16.30
N LEU A 54 16.06 14.40 15.16
CA LEU A 54 15.75 14.96 13.86
C LEU A 54 14.25 14.91 13.59
N VAL A 55 13.70 16.07 13.26
CA VAL A 55 12.29 16.28 12.93
C VAL A 55 12.22 16.84 11.51
N GLU A 56 11.16 16.52 10.76
CA GLU A 56 11.08 16.99 9.38
C GLU A 56 10.94 18.52 9.30
N PRO A 57 11.52 19.18 8.28
CA PRO A 57 11.35 20.60 8.09
C PRO A 57 9.86 21.00 8.04
N ASN A 58 9.49 22.05 8.79
CA ASN A 58 8.13 22.55 8.97
C ASN A 58 7.20 21.73 9.88
N GLU A 59 7.68 20.67 10.54
CA GLU A 59 6.95 20.08 11.66
C GLU A 59 7.07 20.94 12.92
N ALA A 60 6.00 20.97 13.71
CA ALA A 60 6.00 21.68 14.97
C ALA A 60 6.89 20.94 15.99
N VAL A 61 7.78 21.68 16.67
CA VAL A 61 8.64 21.16 17.74
C VAL A 61 8.50 22.01 19.00
N GLY A 62 8.89 21.44 20.15
CA GLY A 62 8.91 22.15 21.43
C GLY A 62 7.53 22.36 22.06
N VAL A 63 7.29 23.53 22.66
CA VAL A 63 6.09 23.80 23.47
C VAL A 63 4.78 23.66 22.68
N VAL A 64 4.77 24.08 21.41
CA VAL A 64 3.58 23.98 20.54
C VAL A 64 3.23 22.53 20.25
N ALA A 65 4.22 21.68 19.97
CA ALA A 65 4.04 20.25 19.80
C ALA A 65 3.57 19.60 21.11
N ALA A 66 4.24 19.89 22.23
CA ALA A 66 3.88 19.35 23.55
C ALA A 66 2.45 19.73 23.99
N GLN A 67 2.02 20.96 23.72
CA GLN A 67 0.64 21.41 23.99
C GLN A 67 -0.38 20.77 23.03
N SER A 68 0.01 20.48 21.79
CA SER A 68 -0.84 19.79 20.81
C SER A 68 -0.97 18.29 21.12
N ILE A 69 0.04 17.71 21.78
CA ILE A 69 0.15 16.28 22.14
C ILE A 69 -0.45 15.95 23.52
N GLY A 70 -0.84 16.92 24.36
CA GLY A 70 -1.31 16.72 25.74
C GLY A 70 -2.50 15.74 25.94
N GLU A 71 -3.42 16.02 26.85
CA GLU A 71 -4.61 15.14 27.07
C GLU A 71 -5.35 14.77 25.75
N PRO A 72 -5.48 15.65 24.73
CA PRO A 72 -6.05 15.28 23.43
C PRO A 72 -5.23 14.27 22.61
N GLY A 73 -3.89 14.31 22.71
CA GLY A 73 -3.00 13.45 21.92
C GLY A 73 -3.08 11.98 22.34
N THR A 74 -3.19 11.74 23.64
CA THR A 74 -3.39 10.39 24.21
C THR A 74 -4.73 9.77 23.84
N GLN A 75 -5.71 10.56 23.37
CA GLN A 75 -7.03 10.06 22.97
C GLN A 75 -7.17 9.81 21.46
N MET A 76 -6.14 10.08 20.64
CA MET A 76 -6.18 9.90 19.18
C MET A 76 -5.65 8.53 18.76
N SER A 77 -6.50 7.50 18.73
CA SER A 77 -6.00 6.12 18.72
C SER A 77 -6.81 5.18 17.85
N LEU A 78 -6.15 4.09 17.44
CA LEU A 78 -6.74 2.97 16.70
C LEU A 78 -6.75 1.73 17.59
N PRO A 79 -7.76 0.85 17.50
CA PRO A 79 -7.75 -0.40 18.23
C PRO A 79 -6.71 -1.35 17.65
N TYR A 80 -6.27 -2.31 18.47
CA TYR A 80 -5.21 -3.28 18.18
C TYR A 80 -5.30 -3.92 16.78
N GLU A 81 -6.52 -4.28 16.38
CA GLU A 81 -6.81 -5.04 15.17
C GLU A 81 -6.77 -4.22 13.87
N GLU A 82 -6.74 -2.88 13.93
CA GLU A 82 -6.69 -2.09 12.71
C GLU A 82 -5.35 -2.23 11.99
N GLU A 83 -5.42 -2.29 10.66
CA GLU A 83 -4.25 -2.47 9.81
C GLU A 83 -3.71 -1.13 9.33
N ILE A 84 -2.39 -0.98 9.41
CA ILE A 84 -1.62 0.12 8.83
C ILE A 84 -0.62 -0.43 7.83
N ILE A 85 -0.20 0.40 6.88
CA ILE A 85 0.89 0.05 5.96
C ILE A 85 2.16 0.65 6.52
N ILE A 86 3.20 -0.18 6.63
CA ILE A 86 4.54 0.26 7.01
C ILE A 86 5.53 0.00 5.88
N LYS A 87 6.62 0.75 5.89
CA LYS A 87 7.82 0.50 5.10
C LYS A 87 9.01 0.33 6.05
N ASP A 88 9.62 -0.85 6.03
CA ASP A 88 10.82 -1.24 6.78
C ASP A 88 11.92 -1.59 5.78
N GLY A 89 12.92 -0.71 5.66
CA GLY A 89 13.89 -0.76 4.56
C GLY A 89 13.20 -0.74 3.20
N GLU A 90 13.43 -1.78 2.39
CA GLU A 90 12.78 -1.93 1.09
C GLU A 90 11.42 -2.61 1.15
N LEU A 91 11.04 -3.20 2.28
CA LEU A 91 9.81 -3.98 2.43
C LEU A 91 8.63 -3.09 2.82
N ILE A 92 7.53 -3.20 2.10
CA ILE A 92 6.25 -2.54 2.35
C ILE A 92 5.27 -3.64 2.71
N LYS A 93 4.66 -3.53 3.89
CA LYS A 93 3.67 -4.53 4.33
C LYS A 93 2.56 -3.89 5.15
N PRO A 94 1.31 -4.35 4.97
CA PRO A 94 0.26 -4.08 5.94
C PRO A 94 0.45 -4.94 7.20
N ILE A 95 0.34 -4.31 8.36
CA ILE A 95 0.49 -4.94 9.68
C ILE A 95 -0.61 -4.42 10.61
N LYS A 96 -1.05 -5.24 11.56
CA LYS A 96 -1.91 -4.77 12.66
C LYS A 96 -1.13 -3.78 13.51
N ILE A 97 -1.69 -2.60 13.75
CA ILE A 97 -1.01 -1.54 14.51
C ILE A 97 -0.66 -2.01 15.93
N GLY A 98 -1.55 -2.76 16.58
CA GLY A 98 -1.29 -3.27 17.92
C GLY A 98 -0.11 -4.23 17.97
N ALA A 99 -0.02 -5.17 17.01
CA ALA A 99 1.08 -6.11 16.93
C ALA A 99 2.43 -5.40 16.70
N LEU A 100 2.45 -4.35 15.87
CA LEU A 100 3.64 -3.54 15.66
C LEU A 100 4.07 -2.81 16.95
N VAL A 101 3.12 -2.19 17.64
CA VAL A 101 3.38 -1.44 18.87
C VAL A 101 3.91 -2.38 19.96
N ASP A 102 3.30 -3.54 20.14
CA ASP A 102 3.73 -4.56 21.11
C ASP A 102 5.15 -5.04 20.80
N GLU A 103 5.46 -5.37 19.53
CA GLU A 103 6.80 -5.77 19.10
C GLU A 103 7.84 -4.67 19.39
N CYS A 104 7.51 -3.41 19.13
CA CYS A 104 8.41 -2.28 19.40
C CYS A 104 8.66 -2.10 20.91
N ILE A 105 7.60 -2.13 21.72
CA ILE A 105 7.69 -1.99 23.18
C ILE A 105 8.51 -3.12 23.79
N GLU A 106 8.28 -4.37 23.36
CA GLU A 106 9.03 -5.53 23.83
C GLU A 106 10.52 -5.43 23.46
N LYS A 107 10.82 -4.96 22.26
CA LYS A 107 12.19 -4.91 21.73
C LYS A 107 13.01 -3.71 22.21
N TYR A 108 12.41 -2.53 22.32
CA TYR A 108 13.12 -1.28 22.59
C TYR A 108 12.83 -0.70 23.98
N GLY A 109 11.88 -1.26 24.71
CA GLY A 109 11.43 -0.73 25.99
C GLY A 109 10.54 0.51 25.83
N TYR A 110 10.02 1.00 26.95
CA TYR A 110 9.11 2.13 26.98
C TYR A 110 9.28 2.94 28.25
N ILE A 111 8.77 4.16 28.23
CA ILE A 111 8.58 5.01 29.40
C ILE A 111 7.09 5.23 29.64
N ASN A 112 6.71 5.35 30.90
CA ASN A 112 5.34 5.72 31.26
C ASN A 112 5.23 7.25 31.28
N ILE A 113 4.30 7.78 30.48
CA ILE A 113 3.91 9.19 30.49
C ILE A 113 2.41 9.23 30.78
N ASN A 114 2.03 9.70 31.98
CA ASN A 114 0.67 9.57 32.51
C ASN A 114 0.22 8.10 32.46
N ASP A 115 -0.95 7.82 31.87
CA ASP A 115 -1.53 6.48 31.71
C ASP A 115 -1.13 5.82 30.36
N SER A 116 -0.05 6.29 29.73
CA SER A 116 0.40 5.80 28.42
C SER A 116 1.83 5.28 28.46
N GLU A 117 2.05 4.18 27.73
CA GLU A 117 3.35 3.60 27.47
C GLU A 117 3.87 4.17 26.14
N VAL A 118 5.02 4.83 26.18
CA VAL A 118 5.64 5.48 25.02
C VAL A 118 6.99 4.84 24.73
N CYS A 119 7.14 4.31 23.52
CA CYS A 119 8.34 3.65 23.03
C CYS A 119 8.92 4.43 21.86
N ASP A 120 10.02 5.14 22.08
CA ASP A 120 10.77 5.82 21.01
C ASP A 120 11.52 4.80 20.15
N LEU A 121 11.43 4.93 18.83
CA LEU A 121 11.98 3.96 17.90
C LEU A 121 13.41 4.32 17.48
N PRO A 122 14.43 3.51 17.83
CA PRO A 122 15.80 3.72 17.39
C PRO A 122 16.05 3.24 15.94
N ILE A 123 14.99 2.89 15.21
CA ILE A 123 15.04 2.34 13.85
C ILE A 123 14.36 3.26 12.84
N ASN A 124 14.65 3.03 11.56
CA ASN A 124 14.04 3.73 10.44
C ASN A 124 12.83 2.95 9.92
N LEU A 125 11.69 3.14 10.59
CA LEU A 125 10.40 2.59 10.17
C LEU A 125 9.52 3.73 9.62
N TYR A 126 8.79 3.51 8.53
CA TYR A 126 8.02 4.56 7.85
C TYR A 126 6.56 4.18 7.64
N VAL A 127 5.69 5.19 7.55
CA VAL A 127 4.26 5.06 7.20
C VAL A 127 3.89 6.00 6.05
N PRO A 128 2.95 5.61 5.17
CA PRO A 128 2.49 6.50 4.11
C PRO A 128 1.58 7.57 4.71
N SER A 129 1.97 8.84 4.56
CA SER A 129 1.28 9.97 5.17
C SER A 129 0.87 11.00 4.12
N LEU A 130 -0.33 11.57 4.27
CA LEU A 130 -0.81 12.68 3.44
C LEU A 130 -0.19 13.99 3.92
N ASP A 131 0.49 14.70 3.03
CA ASP A 131 1.12 15.99 3.32
C ASP A 131 0.29 17.16 2.74
N GLN A 132 0.68 18.39 3.07
CA GLN A 132 0.00 19.63 2.65
C GLN A 132 0.00 19.85 1.13
N ASP A 133 0.88 19.18 0.39
CA ASP A 133 0.89 19.14 -1.07
C ASP A 133 -0.15 18.17 -1.66
N GLU A 134 -0.99 17.58 -0.79
CA GLU A 134 -2.02 16.59 -1.10
C GLU A 134 -1.47 15.28 -1.70
N LYS A 135 -0.17 15.01 -1.52
CA LYS A 135 0.48 13.77 -1.94
C LYS A 135 0.83 12.89 -0.74
N ILE A 136 1.08 11.62 -1.05
CA ILE A 136 1.52 10.63 -0.08
C ILE A 136 3.04 10.58 -0.07
N HIS A 137 3.62 10.75 1.11
CA HIS A 137 5.05 10.64 1.36
C HIS A 137 5.32 9.60 2.45
N TRP A 138 6.48 8.95 2.39
CA TRP A 138 6.93 8.07 3.46
C TRP A 138 7.47 8.92 4.61
N LYS A 139 6.78 8.92 5.75
CA LYS A 139 7.21 9.66 6.96
C LYS A 139 7.69 8.68 8.01
N ARG A 140 8.78 9.02 8.70
CA ARG A 140 9.38 8.18 9.73
C ARG A 140 8.49 8.13 10.96
N ILE A 141 8.32 6.94 11.54
CA ILE A 141 7.70 6.74 12.85
C ILE A 141 8.75 7.07 13.90
N ILE A 142 8.48 8.08 14.73
CA ILE A 142 9.37 8.51 15.82
C ILE A 142 9.12 7.65 17.08
N SER A 143 7.86 7.43 17.41
CA SER A 143 7.47 6.70 18.63
C SER A 143 6.21 5.86 18.41
N CYS A 144 6.09 4.77 19.17
CA CYS A 144 4.88 3.96 19.33
C CYS A 144 4.26 4.26 20.70
N ILE A 145 2.93 4.37 20.75
CA ILE A 145 2.21 4.69 21.99
C ILE A 145 1.10 3.66 22.21
N ARG A 146 1.01 3.13 23.43
CA ARG A 146 -0.06 2.24 23.89
C ARG A 146 -0.66 2.80 25.18
N HIS A 147 -1.97 2.67 25.36
CA HIS A 147 -2.65 3.06 26.60
C HIS A 147 -3.94 2.27 26.73
N GLU A 148 -4.50 2.24 27.95
CA GLU A 148 -5.83 1.70 28.18
C GLU A 148 -6.90 2.62 27.55
N ASN A 149 -7.69 2.05 26.65
CA ASN A 149 -8.61 2.80 25.80
C ASN A 149 -9.97 3.03 26.48
N PRO A 150 -10.65 4.17 26.28
CA PRO A 150 -12.06 4.34 26.62
C PRO A 150 -12.97 3.24 26.03
N LYS A 151 -14.02 2.87 26.76
CA LYS A 151 -14.96 1.77 26.43
C LYS A 151 -15.73 1.91 25.10
N LYS A 152 -15.64 3.06 24.41
CA LYS A 152 -16.44 3.37 23.22
C LYS A 152 -15.55 3.74 22.04
N LEU A 153 -15.66 2.94 20.97
CA LEU A 153 -15.06 3.21 19.67
C LEU A 153 -16.14 3.66 18.67
N ILE A 154 -15.73 4.43 17.67
CA ILE A 154 -16.55 4.75 16.51
C ILE A 154 -16.09 3.93 15.31
N LYS A 155 -17.04 3.54 14.45
CA LYS A 155 -16.75 2.87 13.19
C LYS A 155 -17.25 3.73 12.04
N ILE A 156 -16.30 4.25 11.26
CA ILE A 156 -16.59 5.07 10.09
C ILE A 156 -16.65 4.15 8.88
N LYS A 157 -17.70 4.28 8.06
CA LYS A 157 -17.86 3.53 6.82
C LYS A 157 -18.10 4.48 5.67
N THR A 158 -17.28 4.39 4.64
CA THR A 158 -17.43 5.19 3.42
C THR A 158 -18.38 4.51 2.44
N LYS A 159 -18.97 5.29 1.53
CA LYS A 159 -19.77 4.75 0.41
C LYS A 159 -18.97 3.80 -0.50
N SER A 160 -17.65 3.92 -0.51
CA SER A 160 -16.74 3.03 -1.25
C SER A 160 -16.54 1.65 -0.60
N GLY A 161 -17.15 1.41 0.56
CA GLY A 161 -17.05 0.15 1.30
C GLY A 161 -15.82 0.03 2.21
N ARG A 162 -14.94 1.05 2.24
CA ARG A 162 -13.86 1.15 3.24
C ARG A 162 -14.45 1.46 4.60
N SER A 163 -13.88 0.86 5.64
CA SER A 163 -14.21 1.14 7.03
C SER A 163 -12.96 1.26 7.87
N ILE A 164 -13.03 2.09 8.90
CA ILE A 164 -11.99 2.25 9.92
C ILE A 164 -12.66 2.39 11.27
N THR A 165 -12.08 1.76 12.29
CA THR A 165 -12.50 1.87 13.68
C THR A 165 -11.47 2.72 14.42
N ALA A 166 -11.92 3.69 15.20
CA ALA A 166 -11.04 4.58 15.94
C ALA A 166 -11.72 5.10 17.20
N THR A 167 -10.95 5.76 18.07
CA THR A 167 -11.51 6.55 19.16
C THR A 167 -12.30 7.75 18.63
N PRO A 168 -13.28 8.29 19.37
CA PRO A 168 -14.01 9.50 18.95
C PRO A 168 -13.12 10.71 18.69
N TYR A 169 -11.98 10.81 19.37
CA TYR A 169 -11.07 11.94 19.26
C TYR A 169 -9.99 11.77 18.20
N HIS A 170 -9.85 10.57 17.61
CA HIS A 170 -8.91 10.34 16.53
C HIS A 170 -9.18 11.29 15.36
N SER A 171 -8.12 11.96 14.91
CA SER A 171 -8.21 12.96 13.84
C SER A 171 -8.23 12.29 12.47
N PHE A 172 -9.26 12.61 11.69
CA PHE A 172 -9.36 12.34 10.27
C PHE A 172 -9.07 13.62 9.50
N VAL A 173 -9.11 13.55 8.17
CA VAL A 173 -8.96 14.72 7.31
C VAL A 173 -10.14 14.85 6.35
N ILE A 174 -10.57 16.08 6.14
CA ILE A 174 -11.58 16.48 5.16
C ILE A 174 -11.04 17.65 4.33
N ARG A 175 -11.79 18.07 3.33
CA ARG A 175 -11.46 19.27 2.55
C ARG A 175 -12.47 20.38 2.80
N GLU A 176 -11.99 21.50 3.30
CA GLU A 176 -12.75 22.72 3.58
C GLU A 176 -12.01 23.92 2.97
N ASN A 177 -12.74 24.86 2.36
CA ASN A 177 -12.16 26.05 1.71
C ASN A 177 -10.98 25.72 0.78
N ASN A 178 -11.14 24.65 0.00
CA ASN A 178 -10.12 24.11 -0.90
C ASN A 178 -8.78 23.71 -0.25
N LYS A 179 -8.75 23.42 1.05
CA LYS A 179 -7.59 22.92 1.80
C LYS A 179 -7.92 21.63 2.54
N VAL A 180 -6.92 20.77 2.74
CA VAL A 180 -7.05 19.59 3.60
C VAL A 180 -6.91 20.03 5.05
N VAL A 181 -7.91 19.73 5.87
CA VAL A 181 -7.96 20.13 7.28
C VAL A 181 -8.30 18.92 8.17
N PRO A 182 -7.77 18.86 9.41
CA PRO A 182 -8.11 17.80 10.34
C PRO A 182 -9.54 17.97 10.89
N VAL A 183 -10.21 16.87 11.18
CA VAL A 183 -11.53 16.81 11.84
C VAL A 183 -11.56 15.63 12.80
N LYS A 184 -12.12 15.81 14.01
CA LYS A 184 -12.25 14.72 14.98
C LYS A 184 -13.24 13.68 14.48
N GLY A 185 -13.01 12.42 14.86
CA GLY A 185 -13.92 11.32 14.58
C GLY A 185 -15.38 11.58 15.02
N SER A 186 -15.57 12.23 16.16
CA SER A 186 -16.88 12.62 16.71
C SER A 186 -17.61 13.67 15.88
N ASP A 187 -16.87 14.47 15.12
CA ASP A 187 -17.38 15.64 14.41
C ASP A 187 -17.71 15.30 12.94
N LEU A 188 -17.25 14.14 12.46
CA LEU A 188 -17.59 13.60 11.15
C LEU A 188 -19.08 13.32 11.01
N LYS A 189 -19.65 13.75 9.89
CA LYS A 189 -21.06 13.61 9.55
C LYS A 189 -21.25 12.79 8.27
N THR A 190 -22.40 12.15 8.16
CA THR A 190 -22.80 11.49 6.91
C THR A 190 -22.82 12.51 5.77
N GLY A 191 -22.02 12.24 4.73
CA GLY A 191 -21.87 13.13 3.58
C GLY A 191 -20.49 13.76 3.48
N ASP A 192 -19.74 13.78 4.59
CA ASP A 192 -18.35 14.22 4.61
C ASP A 192 -17.49 13.35 3.69
N ARG A 193 -16.49 14.00 3.08
CA ARG A 193 -15.62 13.37 2.09
C ARG A 193 -14.22 13.25 2.65
N ILE A 194 -13.85 12.02 2.98
CA ILE A 194 -12.53 11.64 3.45
C ILE A 194 -11.67 11.28 2.23
N PRO A 195 -10.46 11.84 2.09
CA PRO A 195 -9.55 11.47 1.02
C PRO A 195 -9.13 10.00 1.16
N THR A 196 -8.90 9.36 0.03
CA THR A 196 -8.40 7.99 -0.03
C THR A 196 -7.12 7.95 -0.84
N VAL A 197 -6.21 7.07 -0.44
CA VAL A 197 -4.95 6.86 -1.14
C VAL A 197 -5.21 6.44 -2.59
N LYS A 198 -4.72 7.24 -3.54
CA LYS A 198 -4.75 6.94 -4.97
C LYS A 198 -3.52 6.14 -5.41
N HIS A 199 -2.36 6.46 -4.85
CA HIS A 199 -1.07 5.86 -5.17
C HIS A 199 -0.20 5.86 -3.91
N ILE A 200 0.42 4.72 -3.60
CA ILE A 200 1.48 4.62 -2.60
C ILE A 200 2.82 4.56 -3.33
N PRO A 201 3.80 5.40 -2.96
CA PRO A 201 5.14 5.30 -3.53
C PRO A 201 5.73 3.91 -3.26
N ALA A 202 5.89 3.11 -4.31
CA ALA A 202 6.40 1.75 -4.18
C ALA A 202 7.93 1.73 -4.29
N ASN A 203 8.56 0.87 -3.50
CA ASN A 203 9.87 0.34 -3.85
C ASN A 203 9.65 -0.68 -4.97
N CYS A 204 10.53 -0.75 -5.98
CA CYS A 204 10.35 -1.63 -7.13
C CYS A 204 11.47 -2.68 -7.13
N ILE A 205 11.36 -3.69 -6.27
CA ILE A 205 12.28 -4.83 -6.27
C ILE A 205 12.06 -5.68 -7.53
N ASP A 206 13.17 -6.21 -8.06
CA ASP A 206 13.20 -6.93 -9.33
C ASP A 206 13.19 -8.45 -9.19
N ALA A 207 13.63 -8.97 -8.05
CA ALA A 207 13.74 -10.39 -7.75
C ALA A 207 13.55 -10.64 -6.25
N ILE A 208 13.26 -11.89 -5.89
CA ILE A 208 13.26 -12.36 -4.49
C ILE A 208 14.03 -13.67 -4.36
N SER A 209 14.53 -13.95 -3.17
CA SER A 209 15.07 -15.27 -2.83
C SER A 209 13.98 -16.14 -2.21
N ILE A 210 13.57 -17.22 -2.89
CA ILE A 210 12.54 -18.15 -2.37
C ILE A 210 12.96 -18.71 -1.00
N GLY A 211 14.26 -18.94 -0.80
CA GLY A 211 14.86 -19.40 0.44
C GLY A 211 14.48 -18.55 1.64
N GLU A 212 14.42 -17.22 1.52
CA GLU A 212 14.03 -16.32 2.63
C GLU A 212 12.61 -16.60 3.15
N TYR A 213 11.74 -17.15 2.31
CA TYR A 213 10.35 -17.45 2.65
C TYR A 213 10.16 -18.88 3.18
N VAL A 214 11.05 -19.81 2.85
CA VAL A 214 10.86 -21.25 3.16
C VAL A 214 11.95 -21.85 4.06
N ALA A 215 13.11 -21.22 4.22
CA ALA A 215 14.26 -21.79 4.92
C ALA A 215 14.00 -22.07 6.41
N ASN A 216 13.14 -21.28 7.06
CA ASN A 216 12.85 -21.39 8.49
C ASN A 216 12.23 -22.73 8.91
N CYS A 217 11.77 -23.57 7.96
CA CYS A 217 11.25 -24.89 8.28
C CYS A 217 12.33 -26.00 8.33
N GLY A 218 13.59 -25.68 8.04
CA GLY A 218 14.72 -26.63 8.11
C GLY A 218 14.71 -27.78 7.09
N ARG A 219 13.70 -27.85 6.21
CA ARG A 219 13.49 -28.93 5.22
C ARG A 219 14.24 -28.73 3.90
N TYR A 220 14.73 -27.53 3.64
CA TYR A 220 15.35 -27.17 2.36
C TYR A 220 16.82 -26.80 2.55
N ALA A 221 17.61 -27.02 1.51
CA ALA A 221 19.00 -26.61 1.41
C ALA A 221 19.13 -25.60 0.26
N ILE A 222 19.89 -24.53 0.49
CA ILE A 222 20.23 -23.52 -0.50
C ILE A 222 21.63 -23.81 -1.01
N ASP A 223 21.79 -23.88 -2.32
CA ASP A 223 23.07 -23.95 -3.01
C ASP A 223 23.34 -22.58 -3.64
N GLU A 224 24.18 -21.79 -2.96
CA GLU A 224 24.54 -20.43 -3.39
C GLU A 224 25.32 -20.41 -4.70
N ASN A 225 26.14 -21.43 -4.97
CA ASN A 225 26.97 -21.48 -6.19
C ASN A 225 26.11 -21.64 -7.44
N ASN A 226 25.07 -22.47 -7.35
CA ASN A 226 24.15 -22.72 -8.47
C ASN A 226 22.89 -21.86 -8.41
N ASN A 227 22.74 -21.00 -7.39
CA ASN A 227 21.52 -20.23 -7.12
C ASN A 227 20.26 -21.12 -7.13
N THR A 228 20.31 -22.26 -6.44
CA THR A 228 19.19 -23.19 -6.35
C THR A 228 18.78 -23.49 -4.92
N ILE A 229 17.54 -23.94 -4.76
CA ILE A 229 16.98 -24.43 -3.50
C ILE A 229 16.31 -25.77 -3.75
N ALA A 230 16.57 -26.75 -2.88
CA ALA A 230 16.01 -28.08 -3.00
C ALA A 230 15.60 -28.65 -1.64
N PRO A 231 14.67 -29.61 -1.59
CA PRO A 231 14.43 -30.41 -0.39
C PRO A 231 15.69 -31.18 0.01
N LYS A 232 15.99 -31.25 1.31
CA LYS A 232 17.11 -32.06 1.84
C LYS A 232 16.97 -33.55 1.56
N ILE A 233 15.74 -34.02 1.34
CA ILE A 233 15.40 -35.41 1.04
C ILE A 233 14.60 -35.41 -0.24
N ASN A 234 15.10 -36.11 -1.27
CA ASN A 234 14.43 -36.42 -2.54
C ASN A 234 13.55 -35.29 -3.10
N GLY A 235 14.13 -34.42 -3.92
CA GLY A 235 13.37 -33.40 -4.63
C GLY A 235 14.19 -32.69 -5.69
N LYS A 236 13.50 -32.21 -6.72
CA LYS A 236 14.14 -31.46 -7.80
C LYS A 236 14.52 -30.05 -7.29
N PRO A 237 15.75 -29.59 -7.52
CA PRO A 237 16.11 -28.20 -7.23
C PRO A 237 15.31 -27.25 -8.12
N ILE A 238 14.95 -26.09 -7.57
CA ILE A 238 14.42 -24.96 -8.33
C ILE A 238 15.34 -23.75 -8.18
N ILE A 239 15.20 -22.77 -9.06
CA ILE A 239 15.92 -21.50 -8.92
C ILE A 239 15.56 -20.83 -7.59
N ASN A 240 16.56 -20.38 -6.83
CA ASN A 240 16.35 -19.73 -5.54
C ASN A 240 16.02 -18.25 -5.73
N ASN A 241 16.83 -17.52 -6.50
CA ASN A 241 16.53 -16.13 -6.83
C ASN A 241 15.67 -16.07 -8.09
N ILE A 242 14.40 -15.71 -7.94
CA ILE A 242 13.42 -15.64 -9.02
C ILE A 242 13.09 -14.19 -9.36
N ASP A 243 13.14 -13.87 -10.65
CA ASP A 243 12.73 -12.56 -11.14
C ASP A 243 11.23 -12.35 -10.94
N LEU A 244 10.88 -11.18 -10.42
CA LEU A 244 9.51 -10.70 -10.29
C LEU A 244 9.00 -10.20 -11.64
N ASP A 245 8.81 -11.11 -12.59
CA ASP A 245 8.29 -10.78 -13.92
C ASP A 245 6.78 -10.99 -14.04
N TYR A 246 6.24 -10.66 -15.22
CA TYR A 246 4.82 -10.80 -15.50
C TYR A 246 4.33 -12.24 -15.31
N ASP A 247 5.07 -13.24 -15.79
CA ASP A 247 4.61 -14.63 -15.78
C ASP A 247 4.58 -15.21 -14.37
N PHE A 248 5.56 -14.87 -13.52
CA PHE A 248 5.51 -15.23 -12.11
C PHE A 248 4.36 -14.53 -11.39
N GLY A 249 4.16 -13.23 -11.66
CA GLY A 249 3.01 -12.50 -11.14
C GLY A 249 1.69 -13.15 -11.56
N TYR A 250 1.57 -13.51 -12.84
CA TYR A 250 0.38 -14.17 -13.39
C TYR A 250 0.08 -15.49 -12.69
N PHE A 251 1.11 -16.33 -12.48
CA PHE A 251 0.98 -17.59 -11.76
C PHE A 251 0.46 -17.39 -10.32
N ILE A 252 1.00 -16.40 -9.59
CA ILE A 252 0.50 -16.05 -8.26
C ILE A 252 -0.95 -15.57 -8.31
N GLY A 253 -1.29 -14.73 -9.29
CA GLY A 253 -2.64 -14.21 -9.48
C GLY A 253 -3.66 -15.32 -9.67
N ILE A 254 -3.40 -16.22 -10.61
CA ILE A 254 -4.32 -17.34 -10.89
C ILE A 254 -4.34 -18.35 -9.74
N TYR A 255 -3.23 -18.56 -9.02
CA TYR A 255 -3.21 -19.34 -7.77
C TYR A 255 -4.08 -18.75 -6.67
N LEU A 256 -4.12 -17.41 -6.54
CA LEU A 256 -4.96 -16.74 -5.55
C LEU A 256 -6.46 -16.91 -5.83
N ALA A 257 -6.83 -17.05 -7.12
CA ALA A 257 -8.22 -17.29 -7.54
C ALA A 257 -8.60 -18.78 -7.42
N GLU A 258 -7.84 -19.66 -8.08
CA GLU A 258 -8.26 -21.06 -8.31
C GLU A 258 -7.23 -22.08 -7.82
N GLY A 259 -6.16 -21.63 -7.19
CA GLY A 259 -5.05 -22.47 -6.77
C GLY A 259 -5.25 -23.11 -5.39
N HIS A 260 -4.79 -24.35 -5.27
CA HIS A 260 -4.64 -25.06 -4.02
C HIS A 260 -3.20 -25.55 -3.87
N SER A 261 -2.65 -25.49 -2.65
CA SER A 261 -1.32 -26.03 -2.36
C SER A 261 -1.39 -27.12 -1.31
N THR A 262 -0.58 -28.16 -1.50
CA THR A 262 -0.38 -29.25 -0.55
C THR A 262 1.06 -29.18 -0.01
N LYS A 263 1.55 -30.25 0.64
CA LYS A 263 2.97 -30.34 1.03
C LYS A 263 3.91 -30.62 -0.15
N TYR A 264 3.39 -31.10 -1.28
CA TYR A 264 4.20 -31.67 -2.36
C TYR A 264 4.00 -31.01 -3.72
N PHE A 265 2.84 -30.42 -3.95
CA PHE A 265 2.50 -29.83 -5.25
C PHE A 265 1.59 -28.62 -5.10
N VAL A 266 1.58 -27.80 -6.14
CA VAL A 266 0.62 -26.72 -6.37
C VAL A 266 -0.31 -27.16 -7.50
N SER A 267 -1.62 -27.05 -7.28
CA SER A 267 -2.65 -27.39 -8.26
C SER A 267 -3.43 -26.14 -8.64
N ILE A 268 -3.67 -25.96 -9.94
CA ILE A 268 -4.53 -24.89 -10.46
C ILE A 268 -5.51 -25.53 -11.43
N SER A 269 -6.80 -25.26 -11.23
CA SER A 269 -7.90 -25.82 -12.03
C SER A 269 -8.52 -24.72 -12.87
N ASN A 270 -8.54 -24.87 -14.20
CA ASN A 270 -9.18 -23.91 -15.10
C ASN A 270 -9.74 -24.63 -16.34
N VAL A 271 -10.62 -23.96 -17.08
CA VAL A 271 -11.24 -24.46 -18.32
C VAL A 271 -10.72 -23.76 -19.58
N ASP A 272 -10.02 -22.63 -19.43
CA ASP A 272 -9.51 -21.81 -20.53
C ASP A 272 -8.07 -22.19 -20.88
N GLU A 273 -7.87 -22.65 -22.10
CA GLU A 273 -6.57 -23.14 -22.57
C GLU A 273 -5.48 -22.05 -22.54
N LYS A 274 -5.82 -20.76 -22.68
CA LYS A 274 -4.81 -19.69 -22.59
C LYS A 274 -4.31 -19.47 -21.17
N VAL A 275 -5.14 -19.77 -20.17
CA VAL A 275 -4.72 -19.79 -18.77
C VAL A 275 -3.82 -21.01 -18.52
N LEU A 276 -4.23 -22.19 -18.99
CA LEU A 276 -3.47 -23.44 -18.85
C LEU A 276 -2.08 -23.36 -19.51
N GLU A 277 -1.99 -22.82 -20.74
CA GLU A 277 -0.73 -22.55 -21.45
C GLU A 277 0.24 -21.70 -20.61
N LYS A 278 -0.25 -20.68 -19.89
CA LYS A 278 0.59 -19.84 -19.02
C LYS A 278 1.09 -20.57 -17.79
N ILE A 279 0.27 -21.45 -17.20
CA ILE A 279 0.67 -22.28 -16.06
C ILE A 279 1.76 -23.28 -16.49
N ARG A 280 1.61 -23.93 -17.66
CA ARG A 280 2.64 -24.82 -18.23
C ARG A 280 3.95 -24.09 -18.46
N LYS A 281 3.90 -22.93 -19.12
CA LYS A 281 5.09 -22.09 -19.36
C LYS A 281 5.79 -21.69 -18.07
N PHE A 282 5.05 -21.36 -17.01
CA PHE A 282 5.65 -21.06 -15.72
C PHE A 282 6.33 -22.28 -15.08
N ALA A 283 5.70 -23.46 -15.15
CA ALA A 283 6.31 -24.70 -14.69
C ALA A 283 7.61 -25.03 -15.47
N GLU A 284 7.59 -24.89 -16.79
CA GLU A 284 8.75 -25.08 -17.67
C GLU A 284 9.87 -24.08 -17.36
N LYS A 285 9.53 -22.80 -17.13
CA LYS A 285 10.47 -21.75 -16.72
C LYS A 285 11.21 -22.12 -15.43
N LEU A 286 10.53 -22.74 -14.47
CA LEU A 286 11.12 -23.23 -13.23
C LEU A 286 11.81 -24.60 -13.38
N ASN A 287 11.84 -25.17 -14.58
CA ASN A 287 12.27 -26.54 -14.85
C ASN A 287 11.55 -27.54 -13.91
N LEU A 288 10.24 -27.40 -13.74
CA LEU A 288 9.43 -28.28 -12.91
C LEU A 288 8.55 -29.19 -13.75
N SER A 289 8.46 -30.46 -13.34
CA SER A 289 7.48 -31.39 -13.91
C SER A 289 6.08 -31.04 -13.43
N TYR A 290 5.09 -31.20 -14.30
CA TYR A 290 3.68 -31.09 -13.95
C TYR A 290 2.88 -32.26 -14.53
N ASN A 291 1.74 -32.55 -13.90
CA ASN A 291 0.77 -33.55 -14.36
C ASN A 291 -0.57 -32.86 -14.65
N GLU A 292 -1.30 -33.36 -15.64
CA GLU A 292 -2.62 -32.84 -16.02
C GLU A 292 -3.70 -33.88 -15.74
N TYR A 293 -4.85 -33.42 -15.24
CA TYR A 293 -5.99 -34.28 -14.91
C TYR A 293 -7.29 -33.65 -15.38
N ASP A 294 -8.16 -34.50 -15.93
CA ASP A 294 -9.52 -34.12 -16.30
C ASP A 294 -10.47 -34.46 -15.16
N ASN A 295 -11.18 -33.46 -14.65
CA ASN A 295 -12.20 -33.65 -13.63
C ASN A 295 -13.59 -33.43 -14.21
N ASN A 296 -14.41 -34.48 -14.14
CA ASN A 296 -15.82 -34.48 -14.57
C ASN A 296 -16.81 -34.33 -13.40
N SER A 297 -16.32 -34.11 -12.18
CA SER A 297 -17.11 -34.11 -10.94
C SER A 297 -17.80 -32.77 -10.61
N GLY A 298 -17.69 -31.76 -11.48
CA GLY A 298 -18.26 -30.42 -11.29
C GLY A 298 -19.34 -30.05 -12.31
N PHE A 299 -19.83 -28.79 -12.25
CA PHE A 299 -20.81 -28.24 -13.19
C PHE A 299 -20.28 -28.11 -14.64
N ALA A 300 -18.96 -28.23 -14.83
CA ALA A 300 -18.28 -28.28 -16.12
C ALA A 300 -17.04 -29.19 -16.02
N LYS A 301 -16.57 -29.70 -17.18
CA LYS A 301 -15.28 -30.39 -17.28
C LYS A 301 -14.16 -29.40 -16.97
N SER A 302 -13.39 -29.65 -15.91
CA SER A 302 -12.25 -28.83 -15.51
C SER A 302 -10.94 -29.56 -15.79
N HIS A 303 -9.89 -28.79 -16.11
CA HIS A 303 -8.53 -29.31 -16.30
C HIS A 303 -7.64 -28.80 -15.18
N ASP A 304 -7.07 -29.73 -14.42
CA ASP A 304 -6.16 -29.46 -13.31
C ASP A 304 -4.72 -29.63 -13.77
N ILE A 305 -3.89 -28.60 -13.57
CA ILE A 305 -2.42 -28.72 -13.70
C ILE A 305 -1.81 -28.78 -12.30
N ARG A 306 -1.10 -29.87 -12.00
CA ARG A 306 -0.37 -30.08 -10.75
C ARG A 306 1.12 -29.97 -10.97
N ILE A 307 1.74 -28.90 -10.46
CA ILE A 307 3.18 -28.67 -10.51
C ILE A 307 3.83 -29.34 -9.29
N ASN A 308 4.69 -30.32 -9.53
CA ASN A 308 5.29 -31.15 -8.48
C ASN A 308 6.56 -30.49 -7.92
N SER A 309 6.42 -29.75 -6.82
CA SER A 309 7.54 -29.16 -6.08
C SER A 309 7.13 -28.80 -4.65
N SER A 310 7.77 -29.44 -3.66
CA SER A 310 7.54 -29.12 -2.25
C SER A 310 8.12 -27.77 -1.84
N VAL A 311 9.15 -27.27 -2.55
CA VAL A 311 9.68 -25.92 -2.34
C VAL A 311 8.66 -24.88 -2.81
N LEU A 312 8.16 -25.03 -4.05
CA LEU A 312 7.14 -24.13 -4.60
C LEU A 312 5.87 -24.19 -3.77
N ALA A 313 5.43 -25.38 -3.36
CA ALA A 313 4.22 -25.54 -2.55
C ALA A 313 4.34 -24.82 -1.18
N GLU A 314 5.47 -24.97 -0.50
CA GLU A 314 5.73 -24.24 0.75
C GLU A 314 5.79 -22.72 0.54
N PHE A 315 6.41 -22.28 -0.55
CA PHE A 315 6.44 -20.87 -0.92
C PHE A 315 5.03 -20.34 -1.19
N MET A 316 4.20 -21.08 -1.94
CA MET A 316 2.83 -20.69 -2.25
C MET A 316 1.93 -20.63 -1.01
N ASN A 317 2.24 -21.34 0.07
CA ASN A 317 1.52 -21.21 1.34
C ASN A 317 1.61 -19.80 1.96
N LYS A 318 2.59 -18.97 1.58
CA LYS A 318 2.63 -17.55 1.97
C LYS A 318 1.42 -16.76 1.43
N PHE A 319 0.82 -17.26 0.36
CA PHE A 319 -0.38 -16.72 -0.25
C PHE A 319 -1.66 -17.40 0.25
N GLY A 320 -1.58 -18.36 1.17
CA GLY A 320 -2.69 -19.13 1.74
C GLY A 320 -3.03 -20.40 0.97
N ALA A 321 -3.24 -21.52 1.68
CA ALA A 321 -3.51 -22.83 1.07
C ALA A 321 -4.98 -23.01 0.66
N HIS A 322 -5.89 -22.38 1.42
CA HIS A 322 -7.34 -22.46 1.24
C HIS A 322 -7.97 -21.08 0.96
N SER A 323 -9.17 -21.06 0.37
CA SER A 323 -9.85 -19.84 -0.12
C SER A 323 -10.07 -18.75 0.96
N LYS A 324 -10.31 -19.11 2.22
CA LYS A 324 -10.46 -18.16 3.33
C LYS A 324 -9.13 -17.58 3.83
N GLU A 325 -8.05 -18.29 3.61
CA GLU A 325 -6.69 -17.92 4.04
C GLU A 325 -5.93 -17.13 2.98
N LYS A 326 -6.45 -17.10 1.74
CA LYS A 326 -5.80 -16.43 0.62
C LYS A 326 -5.48 -14.98 0.97
N LYS A 327 -4.26 -14.56 0.69
CA LYS A 327 -3.75 -13.21 0.91
C LYS A 327 -2.56 -12.94 0.01
N VAL A 328 -2.24 -11.67 -0.20
CA VAL A 328 -1.02 -11.28 -0.91
C VAL A 328 0.17 -11.31 0.06
N ALA A 329 1.31 -11.86 -0.37
CA ALA A 329 2.55 -11.85 0.40
C ALA A 329 3.22 -10.46 0.35
N ASP A 330 3.93 -10.11 1.43
CA ASP A 330 4.47 -8.76 1.67
C ASP A 330 5.32 -8.21 0.51
N PHE A 331 6.20 -9.02 -0.09
CA PHE A 331 7.07 -8.55 -1.17
C PHE A 331 6.32 -8.05 -2.42
N VAL A 332 5.07 -8.48 -2.61
CA VAL A 332 4.26 -8.09 -3.78
C VAL A 332 3.95 -6.60 -3.76
N TYR A 333 3.83 -5.97 -2.57
CA TYR A 333 3.61 -4.52 -2.47
C TYR A 333 4.83 -3.71 -2.92
N CYS A 334 6.03 -4.32 -2.92
CA CYS A 334 7.28 -3.74 -3.41
C CYS A 334 7.70 -4.25 -4.80
N ALA A 335 6.92 -5.13 -5.41
CA ALA A 335 7.34 -5.70 -6.68
C ALA A 335 7.29 -4.65 -7.80
N LYS A 336 8.13 -4.80 -8.83
CA LYS A 336 8.00 -3.98 -10.05
C LYS A 336 6.59 -4.06 -10.64
N LYS A 337 6.16 -2.99 -11.31
CA LYS A 337 4.79 -2.82 -11.82
C LYS A 337 4.33 -3.99 -12.71
N GLU A 338 5.25 -4.55 -13.50
CA GLU A 338 4.94 -5.64 -14.44
C GLU A 338 4.60 -6.97 -13.73
N PHE A 339 5.23 -7.28 -12.59
CA PHE A 339 4.84 -8.40 -11.74
C PHE A 339 3.42 -8.21 -11.18
N VAL A 340 3.16 -7.04 -10.60
CA VAL A 340 1.86 -6.74 -9.98
C VAL A 340 0.75 -6.78 -11.04
N LYS A 341 1.04 -6.37 -12.27
CA LYS A 341 0.12 -6.49 -13.41
C LYS A 341 -0.22 -7.95 -13.69
N GLY A 342 0.78 -8.83 -13.67
CA GLY A 342 0.59 -10.28 -13.73
C GLY A 342 -0.34 -10.76 -12.61
N VAL A 343 -0.06 -10.41 -11.35
CA VAL A 343 -0.86 -10.80 -10.18
C VAL A 343 -2.33 -10.40 -10.34
N VAL A 344 -2.58 -9.14 -10.68
CA VAL A 344 -3.96 -8.66 -10.82
C VAL A 344 -4.65 -9.32 -12.02
N ARG A 345 -3.98 -9.45 -13.17
CA ARG A 345 -4.58 -10.08 -14.36
C ARG A 345 -4.90 -11.56 -14.10
N GLY A 346 -3.97 -12.32 -13.51
CA GLY A 346 -4.19 -13.74 -13.18
C GLY A 346 -5.36 -13.93 -12.23
N TYR A 347 -5.48 -13.08 -11.21
CA TYR A 347 -6.60 -13.16 -10.26
C TYR A 347 -7.96 -12.87 -10.91
N PHE A 348 -8.03 -11.86 -11.78
CA PHE A 348 -9.26 -11.53 -12.52
C PHE A 348 -9.55 -12.51 -13.67
N ASP A 349 -8.55 -13.17 -14.25
CA ASP A 349 -8.76 -14.26 -15.22
C ASP A 349 -9.39 -15.49 -14.58
N GLY A 350 -9.09 -15.80 -13.31
CA GLY A 350 -9.83 -16.81 -12.53
C GLY A 350 -11.19 -16.28 -12.05
N ASP A 351 -11.18 -15.48 -10.97
CA ASP A 351 -12.39 -15.10 -10.22
C ASP A 351 -13.10 -13.83 -10.75
N GLY A 352 -12.52 -13.16 -11.74
CA GLY A 352 -13.09 -11.92 -12.29
C GLY A 352 -14.32 -12.17 -13.16
N ASN A 353 -15.32 -11.32 -12.99
CA ASN A 353 -16.54 -11.28 -13.78
C ASN A 353 -16.75 -9.88 -14.35
N LEU A 354 -17.09 -9.82 -15.62
CA LEU A 354 -17.34 -8.59 -16.36
C LEU A 354 -18.73 -8.64 -16.99
N ASN A 355 -19.49 -7.56 -16.83
CA ASN A 355 -20.77 -7.36 -17.47
C ASN A 355 -20.81 -5.96 -18.12
N PRO A 356 -20.73 -5.86 -19.46
CA PRO A 356 -20.76 -4.59 -20.19
C PRO A 356 -22.04 -3.80 -19.96
N GLU A 357 -23.21 -4.45 -20.01
CA GLU A 357 -24.53 -3.81 -19.80
C GLU A 357 -24.64 -3.12 -18.43
N ARG A 358 -24.18 -3.81 -17.38
CA ARG A 358 -24.14 -3.29 -16.01
C ARG A 358 -22.93 -2.39 -15.75
N LYS A 359 -22.04 -2.21 -16.73
CA LYS A 359 -20.83 -1.39 -16.64
C LYS A 359 -19.98 -1.72 -15.41
N VAL A 360 -19.74 -3.00 -15.17
CA VAL A 360 -19.03 -3.48 -13.97
C VAL A 360 -18.02 -4.56 -14.31
N ILE A 361 -16.77 -4.34 -13.87
CA ILE A 361 -15.76 -5.37 -13.68
C ILE A 361 -15.71 -5.66 -12.18
N ARG A 362 -15.83 -6.93 -11.76
CA ARG A 362 -15.86 -7.30 -10.34
C ARG A 362 -15.24 -8.66 -10.07
N THR A 363 -14.90 -8.91 -8.82
CA THR A 363 -14.46 -10.21 -8.29
C THR A 363 -15.03 -10.39 -6.88
N TYR A 364 -15.16 -11.63 -6.43
CA TYR A 364 -15.57 -11.98 -5.07
C TYR A 364 -14.60 -12.98 -4.47
N SER A 365 -14.39 -12.91 -3.16
CA SER A 365 -13.59 -13.87 -2.41
C SER A 365 -14.21 -14.16 -1.05
N SER A 366 -13.93 -15.34 -0.51
CA SER A 366 -14.17 -15.65 0.90
C SER A 366 -13.17 -14.99 1.85
N SER A 367 -12.03 -14.52 1.35
CA SER A 367 -11.03 -13.80 2.12
C SER A 367 -11.25 -12.29 2.00
N LYS A 368 -11.64 -11.64 3.11
CA LYS A 368 -11.70 -10.18 3.18
C LYS A 368 -10.32 -9.58 2.90
N ARG A 369 -9.28 -10.21 3.46
CA ARG A 369 -7.90 -9.75 3.36
C ARG A 369 -7.45 -9.70 1.91
N LEU A 370 -7.74 -10.74 1.11
CA LEU A 370 -7.42 -10.76 -0.32
C LEU A 370 -8.10 -9.62 -1.09
N ILE A 371 -9.36 -9.32 -0.78
CA ILE A 371 -10.08 -8.21 -1.41
C ILE A 371 -9.46 -6.86 -1.04
N ASP A 372 -9.01 -6.70 0.20
CA ASP A 372 -8.29 -5.50 0.63
C ASP A 372 -6.93 -5.37 -0.07
N ASP A 373 -6.21 -6.49 -0.22
CA ASP A 373 -4.92 -6.55 -0.92
C ASP A 373 -5.08 -6.21 -2.41
N MET A 374 -6.05 -6.81 -3.11
CA MET A 374 -6.32 -6.53 -4.51
C MET A 374 -6.76 -5.07 -4.73
N ALA A 375 -7.49 -4.48 -3.78
CA ALA A 375 -7.83 -3.06 -3.83
C ALA A 375 -6.57 -2.18 -3.77
N LEU A 376 -5.58 -2.57 -2.95
CA LEU A 376 -4.30 -1.87 -2.85
C LEU A 376 -3.45 -2.06 -4.12
N LEU A 377 -3.37 -3.27 -4.67
CA LEU A 377 -2.62 -3.53 -5.90
C LEU A 377 -3.20 -2.78 -7.11
N LEU A 378 -4.54 -2.66 -7.22
CA LEU A 378 -5.20 -1.86 -8.26
C LEU A 378 -4.81 -0.37 -8.20
N SER A 379 -4.51 0.17 -7.01
CA SER A 379 -4.09 1.56 -6.85
C SER A 379 -2.77 1.86 -7.58
N ARG A 380 -1.90 0.84 -7.78
CA ARG A 380 -0.67 0.97 -8.58
C ARG A 380 -0.91 1.28 -10.05
N PHE A 381 -2.13 1.00 -10.53
CA PHE A 381 -2.56 1.29 -11.90
C PHE A 381 -3.49 2.51 -11.95
N ASN A 382 -3.52 3.31 -10.88
CA ASN A 382 -4.47 4.42 -10.71
C ASN A 382 -5.95 3.99 -10.79
N ILE A 383 -6.24 2.73 -10.45
CA ILE A 383 -7.59 2.17 -10.47
C ILE A 383 -8.14 2.15 -9.04
N PHE A 384 -9.18 2.94 -8.80
CA PHE A 384 -9.90 2.91 -7.53
C PHE A 384 -11.01 1.88 -7.58
N SER A 385 -11.14 1.09 -6.52
CA SER A 385 -12.14 0.03 -6.39
C SER A 385 -13.08 0.26 -5.21
N VAL A 386 -14.29 -0.27 -5.35
CA VAL A 386 -15.38 -0.26 -4.37
C VAL A 386 -15.50 -1.63 -3.74
N LYS A 387 -15.54 -1.69 -2.41
CA LYS A 387 -15.69 -2.93 -1.64
C LYS A 387 -17.17 -3.15 -1.33
N THR A 388 -17.63 -4.39 -1.46
CA THR A 388 -19.00 -4.79 -1.16
C THR A 388 -19.02 -6.11 -0.40
N ILE A 389 -20.17 -6.48 0.14
CA ILE A 389 -20.40 -7.79 0.76
C ILE A 389 -21.68 -8.36 0.15
N MET A 390 -21.62 -9.59 -0.36
CA MET A 390 -22.75 -10.27 -0.98
C MET A 390 -22.76 -11.73 -0.53
N LYS A 391 -23.86 -12.18 0.09
CA LYS A 391 -24.04 -13.58 0.53
C LYS A 391 -22.85 -14.16 1.33
N GLY A 392 -22.27 -13.36 2.23
CA GLY A 392 -21.13 -13.77 3.05
C GLY A 392 -19.77 -13.76 2.33
N GLN A 393 -19.71 -13.37 1.06
CA GLN A 393 -18.47 -13.13 0.33
C GLN A 393 -18.15 -11.63 0.26
N TYR A 394 -16.86 -11.33 0.18
CA TYR A 394 -16.34 -9.98 0.02
C TYR A 394 -16.13 -9.71 -1.46
N GLY A 395 -16.68 -8.61 -1.96
CA GLY A 395 -16.62 -8.24 -3.37
C GLY A 395 -15.75 -7.02 -3.60
N LEU A 396 -15.07 -6.99 -4.74
CA LEU A 396 -14.35 -5.85 -5.26
C LEU A 396 -14.94 -5.46 -6.61
N ILE A 397 -15.35 -4.21 -6.76
CA ILE A 397 -15.93 -3.66 -7.99
C ILE A 397 -14.99 -2.57 -8.50
N ILE A 398 -14.59 -2.68 -9.76
CA ILE A 398 -13.91 -1.62 -10.51
C ILE A 398 -15.00 -0.82 -11.24
N PRO A 399 -15.24 0.44 -10.87
CA PRO A 399 -16.19 1.30 -11.56
C PRO A 399 -15.81 1.49 -13.04
N HIS A 400 -16.80 1.54 -13.92
CA HIS A 400 -16.63 1.61 -15.38
C HIS A 400 -15.69 2.72 -15.89
N ARG A 401 -15.60 3.85 -15.18
CA ARG A 401 -14.68 4.94 -15.53
C ARG A 401 -13.21 4.50 -15.51
N TYR A 402 -12.88 3.45 -14.76
CA TYR A 402 -11.57 2.85 -14.73
C TYR A 402 -11.42 1.70 -15.73
N ALA A 403 -12.45 1.36 -16.52
CA ALA A 403 -12.36 0.26 -17.48
C ALA A 403 -11.33 0.55 -18.59
N LYS A 404 -11.15 1.82 -19.01
CA LYS A 404 -10.06 2.21 -19.94
C LYS A 404 -8.69 1.97 -19.34
N ALA A 405 -8.47 2.41 -18.09
CA ALA A 405 -7.22 2.16 -17.37
C ALA A 405 -6.99 0.66 -17.19
N TYR A 406 -8.02 -0.09 -16.81
CA TYR A 406 -7.96 -1.53 -16.69
C TYR A 406 -7.62 -2.19 -18.04
N TYR A 407 -8.25 -1.80 -19.14
CA TYR A 407 -7.97 -2.34 -20.48
C TYR A 407 -6.53 -2.09 -20.93
N ASN A 408 -6.03 -0.87 -20.79
CA ASN A 408 -4.69 -0.49 -21.22
C ASN A 408 -3.59 -1.11 -20.35
N GLU A 409 -3.78 -1.11 -19.03
CA GLU A 409 -2.74 -1.49 -18.08
C GLU A 409 -2.81 -2.98 -17.71
N ILE A 410 -4.01 -3.52 -17.53
CA ILE A 410 -4.23 -4.83 -16.91
C ILE A 410 -4.87 -5.82 -17.87
N GLY A 411 -6.01 -5.58 -18.51
CA GLY A 411 -6.70 -6.47 -19.47
C GLY A 411 -7.08 -7.87 -18.93
N PHE A 412 -7.40 -8.78 -19.85
CA PHE A 412 -7.68 -10.20 -19.57
C PHE A 412 -6.91 -11.09 -20.55
N THR A 413 -6.52 -12.28 -20.10
CA THR A 413 -5.97 -13.33 -20.99
C THR A 413 -7.10 -14.13 -21.63
N VAL A 414 -8.17 -14.39 -20.87
CA VAL A 414 -9.33 -15.16 -21.34
C VAL A 414 -10.01 -14.41 -22.50
N PRO A 415 -10.04 -14.96 -23.74
CA PRO A 415 -10.50 -14.23 -24.93
C PRO A 415 -11.91 -13.65 -24.79
N LYS A 416 -12.85 -14.43 -24.26
CA LYS A 416 -14.23 -13.98 -24.01
C LYS A 416 -14.33 -12.81 -23.03
N LYS A 417 -13.45 -12.75 -22.03
CA LYS A 417 -13.41 -11.64 -21.06
C LYS A 417 -12.74 -10.40 -21.70
N ALA A 418 -11.71 -10.60 -22.50
CA ALA A 418 -11.02 -9.54 -23.22
C ALA A 418 -11.93 -8.84 -24.23
N GLU A 419 -12.72 -9.59 -25.00
CA GLU A 419 -13.70 -9.07 -25.95
C GLU A 419 -14.78 -8.23 -25.26
N LYS A 420 -15.40 -8.78 -24.21
CA LYS A 420 -16.35 -8.02 -23.38
C LYS A 420 -15.75 -6.75 -22.78
N LEU A 421 -14.46 -6.77 -22.44
CA LEU A 421 -13.80 -5.57 -21.88
C LEU A 421 -13.65 -4.49 -22.95
N LYS A 422 -13.32 -4.91 -24.18
CA LYS A 422 -13.29 -4.02 -25.34
C LYS A 422 -14.67 -3.42 -25.61
N GLU A 423 -15.73 -4.24 -25.65
CA GLU A 423 -17.12 -3.77 -25.77
C GLU A 423 -17.48 -2.74 -24.69
N LEU A 424 -17.14 -3.03 -23.42
CA LEU A 424 -17.38 -2.09 -22.32
C LEU A 424 -16.67 -0.76 -22.58
N VAL A 425 -15.39 -0.79 -22.96
CA VAL A 425 -14.58 0.42 -23.21
C VAL A 425 -15.15 1.23 -24.37
N GLU A 426 -15.57 0.59 -25.46
CA GLU A 426 -16.17 1.23 -26.63
C GLU A 426 -17.54 1.86 -26.30
N SER A 427 -18.29 1.27 -25.36
CA SER A 427 -19.57 1.81 -24.89
C SER A 427 -19.46 3.02 -23.94
N LEU A 428 -18.24 3.39 -23.50
CA LEU A 428 -18.04 4.48 -22.55
C LEU A 428 -18.20 5.84 -23.21
N ASN A 429 -19.16 6.61 -22.72
CA ASN A 429 -19.27 8.02 -23.05
C ASN A 429 -18.51 8.87 -22.01
N ASP A 430 -17.34 9.41 -22.40
CA ASP A 430 -16.51 10.27 -21.54
C ASP A 430 -17.20 11.59 -21.17
N GLU A 431 -18.27 11.97 -21.88
CA GLU A 431 -19.00 13.21 -21.65
C GLU A 431 -19.87 13.19 -20.39
N ASN A 432 -20.30 12.02 -19.89
CA ASN A 432 -21.16 11.90 -18.71
C ASN A 432 -20.57 10.95 -17.65
N THR A 433 -19.69 11.50 -16.81
CA THR A 433 -18.94 10.76 -15.78
C THR A 433 -19.37 11.11 -14.35
N TYR A 434 -20.69 11.14 -14.10
CA TYR A 434 -21.16 11.33 -12.72
C TYR A 434 -20.80 10.11 -11.88
N ASP A 435 -19.89 10.31 -10.93
CA ASP A 435 -19.50 9.32 -9.93
C ASP A 435 -19.77 9.89 -8.54
N SER A 436 -20.78 9.36 -7.87
CA SER A 436 -21.12 9.81 -6.52
C SER A 436 -20.03 9.57 -5.49
N ILE A 437 -19.05 8.69 -5.78
CA ILE A 437 -17.91 8.38 -4.92
C ILE A 437 -16.77 9.37 -5.18
N ASP A 438 -16.36 9.61 -6.44
CA ASP A 438 -15.29 10.59 -6.78
C ASP A 438 -15.84 11.99 -7.08
N MET A 439 -16.04 12.75 -6.01
CA MET A 439 -16.32 14.19 -6.09
C MET A 439 -15.35 14.97 -5.23
N ILE A 440 -15.03 16.17 -5.68
CA ILE A 440 -14.19 17.15 -5.01
C ILE A 440 -15.13 18.07 -4.21
N PRO A 441 -15.07 18.07 -2.86
CA PRO A 441 -15.84 18.98 -2.01
C PRO A 441 -15.22 20.38 -1.95
N SER A 442 -15.97 21.34 -1.42
CA SER A 442 -15.48 22.66 -0.97
C SER A 442 -14.69 23.44 -2.03
N ILE A 443 -15.13 23.34 -3.29
CA ILE A 443 -14.51 23.97 -4.46
C ILE A 443 -15.27 25.22 -4.93
N GLY A 444 -16.48 25.44 -4.42
CA GLY A 444 -17.43 26.38 -5.00
C GLY A 444 -16.89 27.81 -5.07
N ASP A 445 -16.24 28.25 -4.00
CA ASP A 445 -15.74 29.62 -3.88
C ASP A 445 -14.51 29.83 -4.78
N ALA A 446 -13.58 28.86 -4.78
CA ALA A 446 -12.44 28.87 -5.68
C ALA A 446 -12.87 28.85 -7.16
N PHE A 447 -13.90 28.08 -7.48
CA PHE A 447 -14.48 28.01 -8.83
C PHE A 447 -15.13 29.34 -9.22
N GLN A 448 -15.84 29.99 -8.29
CA GLN A 448 -16.46 31.31 -8.51
C GLN A 448 -15.40 32.38 -8.79
N VAL A 449 -14.35 32.45 -7.96
CA VAL A 449 -13.24 33.39 -8.15
C VAL A 449 -12.58 33.22 -9.52
N LEU A 450 -12.30 31.98 -9.92
CA LEU A 450 -11.72 31.69 -11.24
C LEU A 450 -12.69 32.08 -12.37
N SER A 451 -13.97 31.72 -12.22
CA SER A 451 -15.03 32.05 -13.17
C SER A 451 -15.12 33.55 -13.42
N ASP A 452 -15.10 34.36 -12.37
CA ASP A 452 -15.20 35.81 -12.48
C ASP A 452 -13.96 36.41 -13.17
N LYS A 453 -12.77 35.90 -12.84
CA LYS A 453 -11.51 36.36 -13.44
C LYS A 453 -11.45 36.13 -14.95
N VAL A 454 -11.92 34.99 -15.43
CA VAL A 454 -11.91 34.66 -16.87
C VAL A 454 -13.18 35.09 -17.59
N GLY A 455 -14.23 35.52 -16.89
CA GLY A 455 -15.54 35.84 -17.49
C GLY A 455 -16.32 34.59 -17.91
N TYR A 456 -16.20 33.50 -17.16
CA TYR A 456 -16.95 32.27 -17.40
C TYR A 456 -18.43 32.42 -17.03
N PRO A 457 -19.38 31.74 -17.71
CA PRO A 457 -20.81 31.96 -17.47
C PRO A 457 -21.24 31.68 -16.03
N SER A 458 -21.82 32.70 -15.39
CA SER A 458 -22.18 32.71 -13.96
C SER A 458 -23.16 31.62 -13.53
N VAL A 459 -23.98 31.11 -14.46
CA VAL A 459 -24.91 30.01 -14.19
C VAL A 459 -24.17 28.75 -13.72
N TYR A 460 -23.01 28.44 -14.31
CA TYR A 460 -22.21 27.29 -13.90
C TYR A 460 -21.52 27.53 -12.56
N ALA A 461 -20.99 28.73 -12.35
CA ALA A 461 -20.33 29.09 -11.10
C ALA A 461 -21.30 29.00 -9.91
N LYS A 462 -22.46 29.66 -10.00
CA LYS A 462 -23.54 29.60 -8.99
C LYS A 462 -23.97 28.17 -8.66
N LYS A 463 -24.07 27.30 -9.67
CA LYS A 463 -24.43 25.89 -9.47
C LYS A 463 -23.43 25.17 -8.55
N PHE A 464 -22.13 25.39 -8.72
CA PHE A 464 -21.10 24.70 -7.93
C PHE A 464 -20.83 25.40 -6.59
N THR A 465 -20.98 26.71 -6.49
CA THR A 465 -21.02 27.45 -5.23
C THR A 465 -22.14 26.97 -4.32
N ASN A 466 -23.35 26.74 -4.86
CA ASN A 466 -24.47 26.23 -4.06
C ASN A 466 -24.29 24.76 -3.65
N LYS A 467 -23.71 23.92 -4.52
CA LYS A 467 -23.54 22.48 -4.23
C LYS A 467 -22.32 22.18 -3.36
N GLN A 468 -21.32 23.07 -3.34
CA GLN A 468 -20.00 22.89 -2.73
C GLN A 468 -19.35 21.53 -3.04
N LYS A 469 -19.63 20.98 -4.23
CA LYS A 469 -19.03 19.75 -4.73
C LYS A 469 -19.18 19.61 -6.24
N ILE A 470 -18.18 19.00 -6.86
CA ILE A 470 -18.14 18.74 -8.30
C ILE A 470 -17.51 17.37 -8.58
N GLY A 471 -18.01 16.65 -9.59
CA GLY A 471 -17.36 15.41 -10.03
C GLY A 471 -16.05 15.74 -10.76
N ARG A 472 -15.01 14.91 -10.59
CA ARG A 472 -13.68 15.19 -11.15
C ARG A 472 -13.69 15.42 -12.67
N GLY A 473 -14.40 14.58 -13.42
CA GLY A 473 -14.52 14.73 -14.87
C GLY A 473 -15.30 15.99 -15.28
N ALA A 474 -16.30 16.40 -14.49
CA ALA A 474 -17.01 17.65 -14.73
C ALA A 474 -16.11 18.87 -14.45
N LEU A 475 -15.33 18.84 -13.36
CA LEU A 475 -14.38 19.90 -13.05
C LEU A 475 -13.36 20.08 -14.18
N GLN A 476 -12.76 18.99 -14.66
CA GLN A 476 -11.78 19.06 -15.74
C GLN A 476 -12.35 19.74 -16.99
N LYS A 477 -13.58 19.40 -17.38
CA LYS A 477 -14.26 20.03 -18.53
C LYS A 477 -14.47 21.53 -18.34
N HIS A 478 -14.88 21.94 -17.14
CA HIS A 478 -15.07 23.35 -16.85
C HIS A 478 -13.72 24.10 -16.84
N ILE A 479 -12.67 23.51 -16.27
CA ILE A 479 -11.31 24.08 -16.28
C ILE A 479 -10.81 24.25 -17.72
N THR A 480 -10.90 23.23 -18.57
CA THR A 480 -10.45 23.32 -19.97
C THR A 480 -11.16 24.45 -20.73
N LYS A 481 -12.48 24.60 -20.55
CA LYS A 481 -13.23 25.72 -21.16
C LYS A 481 -12.80 27.08 -20.61
N MET A 482 -12.50 27.18 -19.31
CA MET A 482 -11.97 28.41 -18.72
C MET A 482 -10.58 28.75 -19.25
N GLU A 483 -9.72 27.74 -19.47
CA GLU A 483 -8.41 27.91 -20.08
C GLU A 483 -8.49 28.40 -21.53
N GLU A 484 -9.43 27.88 -22.33
CA GLU A 484 -9.70 28.35 -23.69
C GLU A 484 -10.07 29.84 -23.69
N ILE A 485 -11.04 30.24 -22.86
CA ILE A 485 -11.47 31.64 -22.73
C ILE A 485 -10.32 32.53 -22.25
N ALA A 486 -9.49 32.05 -21.32
CA ALA A 486 -8.34 32.80 -20.84
C ALA A 486 -7.32 33.03 -21.97
N LYS A 487 -7.04 32.01 -22.79
CA LYS A 487 -6.11 32.11 -23.94
C LYS A 487 -6.59 33.10 -24.99
N GLU A 488 -7.89 33.11 -25.29
CA GLU A 488 -8.50 34.07 -26.21
C GLU A 488 -8.30 35.51 -25.68
N LYS A 489 -8.52 35.74 -24.39
CA LYS A 489 -8.35 37.06 -23.77
C LYS A 489 -6.91 37.55 -23.70
N THR A 490 -5.92 36.68 -23.57
CA THR A 490 -4.49 37.07 -23.58
C THR A 490 -3.92 37.28 -24.99
N SER A 491 -4.60 36.76 -26.01
CA SER A 491 -4.21 36.96 -27.42
C SER A 491 -4.80 38.22 -28.04
N THR A 492 -5.63 38.96 -27.27
CA THR A 492 -6.25 40.24 -27.63
C THR A 492 -5.65 41.33 -26.77
#